data_AF-A0A2M7FG72-F1
#
_entry.id   AF-A0A2M7FG72-F1
#
_cell.length_a   1.000
_cell.length_b   1.000
_cell.length_c   1.000
_cell.angle_alpha   90.00
_cell.angle_beta   90.00
_cell.angle_gamma   90.00
#
_symmetry.space_group_name_H-M   'P 1'
#
loop_
_entity.id
_entity.type
_entity.pdbx_description
1 polymer ?
#
loop_
_entity_poly.entity_id
_entity_poly.type
_entity_poly.pdbx_seq_one_letter_code
_entity_poly.pdbx_strand_id
1 'polypeptide(L)'
;MTQEISIEVLLEKYAEADETSVQDVRRRVARGLALAESSDQRAHWEEVFFAAQENGFIPAGRINSAAGLKMQATLINCFVQPV
;
A
#
# COMPACT_ATOMS: atom_id res chain seq x y z
N MET A 1 -10.57 -13.55 -14.32
CA MET A 1 -11.65 -13.47 -13.32
C MET A 1 -10.99 -13.22 -11.98
N THR A 2 -11.39 -12.18 -11.25
CA THR A 2 -10.86 -11.89 -9.91
C THR A 2 -11.42 -12.89 -8.91
N GLN A 3 -10.60 -13.34 -7.94
CA GLN A 3 -11.04 -14.27 -6.91
C GLN A 3 -11.65 -13.49 -5.74
N GLU A 4 -12.89 -13.79 -5.36
CA GLU A 4 -13.61 -13.08 -4.28
C GLU A 4 -12.85 -13.09 -2.96
N ILE A 5 -12.26 -14.24 -2.60
CA ILE A 5 -11.45 -14.38 -1.38
C ILE A 5 -10.26 -13.42 -1.32
N SER A 6 -9.69 -13.04 -2.48
CA SER A 6 -8.58 -12.08 -2.51
C SER A 6 -9.04 -10.68 -2.12
N ILE A 7 -10.27 -10.31 -2.48
CA ILE A 7 -10.86 -9.02 -2.12
C ILE A 7 -11.21 -9.02 -0.63
N GLU A 8 -11.86 -10.09 -0.16
CA GLU A 8 -12.23 -10.25 1.25
C GLU A 8 -11.01 -10.17 2.16
N VAL A 9 -9.98 -10.98 1.90
CA VAL A 9 -8.75 -10.97 2.70
C VAL A 9 -8.03 -9.62 2.63
N LEU A 10 -8.05 -8.95 1.46
CA LEU A 10 -7.42 -7.64 1.34
C LEU A 10 -8.11 -6.61 2.23
N LEU A 11 -9.45 -6.56 2.19
CA LEU A 11 -10.22 -5.63 3.00
C LEU A 11 -10.11 -5.96 4.49
N GLU A 12 -10.24 -7.24 4.85
CA GLU A 12 -10.16 -7.67 6.26
C GLU A 12 -8.79 -7.37 6.89
N LYS A 13 -7.69 -7.55 6.15
CA LYS A 13 -6.33 -7.46 6.71
C LYS A 13 -5.65 -6.11 6.52
N TYR A 14 -6.03 -5.33 5.50
CA TYR A 14 -5.27 -4.14 5.09
C TYR A 14 -6.09 -2.87 4.91
N ALA A 15 -7.43 -2.94 4.87
CA ALA A 15 -8.23 -1.73 4.78
C ALA A 15 -8.38 -1.05 6.15
N GLU A 16 -8.29 0.28 6.16
CA GLU A 16 -8.70 1.09 7.29
C GLU A 16 -10.21 1.37 7.27
N ALA A 17 -10.74 1.97 8.34
CA ALA A 17 -12.17 2.19 8.54
C ALA A 17 -12.90 2.90 7.37
N ASP A 18 -12.19 3.79 6.65
CA ASP A 18 -12.74 4.55 5.53
C ASP A 18 -12.46 3.90 4.15
N GLU A 19 -11.79 2.75 4.11
CA GLU A 19 -11.37 2.06 2.89
C GLU A 19 -12.30 0.87 2.63
N THR A 20 -13.06 0.90 1.54
CA THR A 20 -14.11 -0.11 1.26
C THR A 20 -13.84 -0.89 -0.02
N SER A 21 -12.79 -0.53 -0.76
CA SER A 21 -12.43 -1.13 -2.03
C SER A 21 -10.92 -1.38 -2.14
N VAL A 22 -10.54 -2.23 -3.08
CA VAL A 22 -9.13 -2.47 -3.43
C VAL A 22 -8.46 -1.17 -3.88
N GLN A 23 -9.19 -0.32 -4.62
CA GLN A 23 -8.67 0.97 -5.10
C GLN A 23 -8.36 1.93 -3.94
N ASP A 24 -9.18 1.95 -2.89
CA ASP A 24 -8.95 2.81 -1.71
C ASP A 24 -7.60 2.45 -1.05
N VAL A 25 -7.39 1.16 -0.78
CA VAL A 25 -6.14 0.64 -0.22
C VAL A 25 -4.95 0.97 -1.11
N ARG A 26 -5.05 0.70 -2.43
CA ARG A 26 -3.98 1.00 -3.40
C ARG A 26 -3.65 2.48 -3.46
N ARG A 27 -4.67 3.35 -3.41
CA ARG A 27 -4.50 4.81 -3.44
C ARG A 27 -3.77 5.29 -2.19
N ARG A 28 -4.17 4.82 -1.00
CA ARG A 28 -3.44 5.12 0.24
C ARG A 28 -1.99 4.67 0.16
N VAL A 29 -1.74 3.44 -0.28
CA VAL A 29 -0.38 2.90 -0.38
C VAL A 29 0.46 3.73 -1.35
N ALA A 30 -0.09 4.07 -2.51
CA ALA A 30 0.57 4.92 -3.51
C ALA A 30 0.96 6.29 -2.92
N ARG A 31 0.02 6.96 -2.25
CA ARG A 31 0.26 8.21 -1.53
C ARG A 31 1.35 8.05 -0.47
N GLY A 32 1.28 6.96 0.30
CA GLY A 32 2.26 6.64 1.33
C GLY A 32 3.67 6.47 0.80
N LEU A 33 3.83 5.77 -0.33
CA LEU A 33 5.12 5.59 -1.00
C LEU A 33 5.65 6.93 -1.55
N ALA A 34 4.79 7.75 -2.15
CA ALA A 34 5.17 9.04 -2.71
C ALA A 34 5.66 10.06 -1.67
N LEU A 35 5.39 9.86 -0.37
CA LEU A 35 5.92 10.74 0.69
C LEU A 35 7.44 10.71 0.83
N ALA A 36 8.10 9.64 0.34
CA ALA A 36 9.56 9.56 0.30
C ALA A 36 10.17 10.55 -0.71
N GLU A 37 9.38 11.00 -1.68
CA GLU A 37 9.80 11.92 -2.73
C GLU A 37 9.72 13.39 -2.29
N SER A 38 10.41 14.23 -3.05
CA SER A 38 10.33 15.69 -2.93
C SER A 38 8.89 16.18 -3.10
N SER A 39 8.53 17.26 -2.39
CA SER A 39 7.13 17.74 -2.31
C SER A 39 6.52 18.06 -3.67
N ASP A 40 7.31 18.58 -4.60
CA ASP A 40 6.91 18.94 -5.96
C ASP A 40 6.68 17.72 -6.87
N GLN A 41 7.26 16.56 -6.53
CA GLN A 41 7.13 15.33 -7.32
C GLN A 41 6.11 14.35 -6.76
N ARG A 42 5.63 14.52 -5.52
CA ARG A 42 4.74 13.53 -4.86
C ARG A 42 3.49 13.21 -5.66
N ALA A 43 2.82 14.23 -6.21
CA ALA A 43 1.60 14.03 -6.99
C ALA A 43 1.87 13.20 -8.25
N HIS A 44 3.01 13.42 -8.91
CA HIS A 44 3.42 12.62 -10.06
C HIS A 44 3.69 11.16 -9.66
N TRP A 45 4.46 10.95 -8.60
CA TRP A 45 4.83 9.61 -8.14
C TRP A 45 3.67 8.83 -7.55
N GLU A 46 2.72 9.49 -6.87
CA GLU A 46 1.49 8.85 -6.39
C GLU A 46 0.71 8.22 -7.56
N GLU A 47 0.52 8.94 -8.67
CA GLU A 47 -0.17 8.38 -9.84
C GLU A 47 0.64 7.25 -10.49
N VAL A 48 1.96 7.38 -10.58
CA VAL A 48 2.84 6.31 -11.11
C VAL A 48 2.75 5.04 -10.25
N PHE A 49 2.79 5.16 -8.93
CA PHE A 49 2.68 4.03 -8.02
C PHE A 49 1.29 3.42 -8.00
N PHE A 50 0.23 4.24 -8.10
CA PHE A 50 -1.13 3.74 -8.24
C PHE A 50 -1.29 2.96 -9.54
N ALA A 51 -0.82 3.51 -10.67
CA ALA A 51 -0.85 2.84 -11.96
C ALA A 51 -0.03 1.53 -11.95
N ALA A 52 1.14 1.50 -11.31
CA ALA A 52 1.92 0.27 -11.18
C ALA A 52 1.13 -0.83 -10.45
N GLN A 53 0.43 -0.48 -9.38
CA GLN A 53 -0.41 -1.43 -8.63
C GLN A 53 -1.59 -1.95 -9.45
N GLU A 54 -2.27 -1.09 -10.21
CA GLU A 54 -3.33 -1.50 -11.14
C GLU A 54 -2.80 -2.43 -12.24
N ASN A 55 -1.52 -2.29 -12.61
CA ASN A 55 -0.84 -3.11 -13.62
C ASN A 55 -0.13 -4.35 -13.03
N GLY A 56 -0.44 -4.75 -11.80
CA GLY A 56 -0.01 -6.04 -11.23
C GLY A 56 1.20 -5.99 -10.31
N PHE A 57 1.73 -4.81 -9.99
CA PHE A 57 2.70 -4.68 -8.90
C PHE A 57 1.97 -4.82 -7.55
N ILE A 58 2.31 -5.84 -6.76
CA ILE A 58 1.67 -6.07 -5.45
C ILE A 58 2.70 -5.85 -4.33
N PRO A 59 2.58 -4.77 -3.53
CA PRO A 59 3.44 -4.55 -2.38
C PRO A 59 3.26 -5.63 -1.31
N ALA A 60 4.29 -5.83 -0.49
CA ALA A 60 4.24 -6.81 0.58
C ALA A 60 3.31 -6.39 1.75
N GLY A 61 2.93 -7.34 2.60
CA GLY A 61 1.90 -7.17 3.63
C GLY A 61 2.08 -5.93 4.51
N ARG A 62 3.28 -5.69 5.07
CA ARG A 62 3.55 -4.49 5.90
C ARG A 62 3.48 -3.16 5.16
N ILE A 63 3.70 -3.15 3.85
CA ILE A 63 3.50 -1.95 3.04
C ILE A 63 1.99 -1.69 2.92
N ASN A 64 1.20 -2.70 2.55
CA ASN A 64 -0.26 -2.58 2.45
C ASN A 64 -0.92 -2.21 3.79
N SER A 65 -0.42 -2.73 4.91
CA SER A 65 -1.01 -2.48 6.22
C SER A 65 -0.70 -1.10 6.80
N ALA A 66 0.34 -0.40 6.34
CA ALA A 66 0.84 0.78 7.07
C ALA A 66 1.26 1.98 6.20
N ALA A 67 1.60 1.79 4.93
CA ALA A 67 1.99 2.91 4.08
C ALA A 67 0.84 3.92 3.97
N GLY A 68 1.15 5.22 4.16
CA GLY A 68 0.18 6.31 4.03
C GLY A 68 -0.76 6.51 5.22
N LEU A 69 -0.59 5.73 6.30
CA LEU A 69 -1.28 5.92 7.57
C LEU A 69 -0.55 6.92 8.47
N LYS A 70 -1.29 7.49 9.43
CA LYS A 70 -0.72 8.38 10.46
C LYS A 70 0.12 7.62 11.47
N MET A 71 -0.23 6.36 11.74
CA MET A 71 0.53 5.50 12.64
C MET A 71 1.87 5.13 11.98
N GLN A 72 2.98 5.38 12.68
CA GLN A 72 4.28 4.91 12.22
C GLN A 72 4.47 3.44 12.58
N ALA A 73 4.56 2.61 11.54
CA ALA A 73 4.99 1.22 11.65
C ALA A 73 6.12 0.96 10.64
N THR A 74 6.94 -0.05 10.91
CA THR A 74 7.97 -0.45 9.95
C THR A 74 7.32 -1.11 8.72
N LEU A 75 7.71 -0.65 7.54
CA LEU A 75 7.25 -1.19 6.26
C LEU A 75 8.06 -2.42 5.82
N ILE A 76 9.09 -2.80 6.58
CA ILE A 76 10.00 -3.90 6.27
C ILE A 76 9.43 -5.21 6.82
N ASN A 77 9.37 -6.25 5.98
CA ASN A 77 8.90 -7.59 6.37
C ASN A 77 10.03 -8.53 6.80
N CYS A 78 11.20 -8.45 6.17
CA CYS A 78 12.29 -9.41 6.35
C CYS A 78 13.38 -8.80 7.24
N PHE A 79 13.75 -9.51 8.30
CA PHE A 79 14.85 -9.17 9.20
C PHE A 79 15.77 -10.37 9.35
N VAL A 80 17.07 -10.12 9.49
CA VAL A 80 18.07 -11.14 9.80
C VAL A 80 18.83 -10.66 11.03
N GLN A 81 18.97 -11.54 12.02
CA GLN A 81 19.75 -11.27 13.22
C GLN A 81 20.91 -12.27 13.29
N PRO A 82 22.15 -11.80 13.50
CA PRO A 82 23.27 -12.70 13.77
C PRO A 82 23.03 -13.44 15.10
N VAL A 83 23.51 -14.69 15.16
CA VAL A 83 23.52 -15.52 16.37
C VAL A 83 24.78 -15.29 17.18
#